data_AF-A0AAV3GQH4-F1
#
_entry.id   AF-A0AAV3GQH4-F1
#
_cell.length_a   1.000
_cell.length_b   1.000
_cell.length_c   1.000
_cell.angle_alpha   90.00
_cell.angle_beta   90.00
_cell.angle_gamma   90.00
#
_symmetry.space_group_name_H-M   'P 1'
#
loop_
_entity.id
_entity.type
_entity.pdbx_description
1 polymer ?
#
loop_
_entity_poly.entity_id
_entity_poly.type
_entity_poly.pdbx_seq_one_letter_code
_entity_poly.pdbx_strand_id
1 'polypeptide(L)'
;MIILCFENKGYFFEISDIAEFVKVERRKQRGSATLNTYDYILINIVKQLCKQQKKLIYLINSKNFKTILSNLIEVDAKISDYLFFLINCRFETDKEVIECVESVEKDALRDYYCGLNFSDNINNYKLIVHTTKY
;
A
#
# COMPACT_ATOMS: atom_id res chain seq x y z
N MET A 1 33.07 7.29 -0.75
CA MET A 1 32.28 6.38 -1.59
C MET A 1 30.83 6.54 -1.18
N ILE A 2 30.02 7.27 -1.95
CA ILE A 2 28.59 7.39 -1.68
C ILE A 2 27.96 6.13 -2.23
N ILE A 3 27.59 5.19 -1.34
CA ILE A 3 26.68 4.11 -1.73
C ILE A 3 25.32 4.78 -1.89
N LEU A 4 24.99 5.18 -3.12
CA LEU A 4 23.60 5.39 -3.50
C LEU A 4 22.95 4.00 -3.44
N CYS A 5 22.47 3.61 -2.26
CA CYS A 5 21.43 2.59 -2.16
C CYS A 5 20.24 3.18 -2.89
N PHE A 6 20.15 2.93 -4.20
CA PHE A 6 18.88 2.95 -4.88
C PHE A 6 18.06 1.86 -4.18
N GLU A 7 17.23 2.26 -3.22
CA GLU A 7 16.15 1.41 -2.75
C GLU A 7 15.48 0.84 -4.01
N ASN A 8 15.32 -0.47 -4.06
CA ASN A 8 14.72 -1.16 -5.19
C ASN A 8 13.25 -0.72 -5.27
N LYS A 9 13.01 0.42 -5.91
CA LYS A 9 11.71 1.07 -6.03
C LYS A 9 10.86 0.24 -6.96
N GLY A 10 9.81 -0.35 -6.43
CA GLY A 10 8.79 -1.04 -7.20
C GLY A 10 7.47 -0.28 -7.13
N TYR A 11 6.52 -0.65 -7.97
CA TYR A 11 5.12 -0.29 -7.77
C TYR A 11 4.40 -1.38 -6.98
N PHE A 12 3.33 -1.04 -6.26
CA PHE A 12 2.55 -2.07 -5.57
C PHE A 12 2.02 -3.16 -6.51
N PHE A 13 1.67 -2.83 -7.75
CA PHE A 13 1.23 -3.82 -8.73
C PHE A 13 2.32 -4.82 -9.15
N GLU A 14 3.59 -4.59 -8.80
CA GLU A 14 4.71 -5.49 -9.06
C GLU A 14 4.90 -6.53 -7.96
N ILE A 15 4.18 -6.41 -6.84
CA ILE A 15 4.11 -7.46 -5.83
C ILE A 15 3.33 -8.65 -6.42
N SER A 16 4.07 -9.70 -6.80
CA SER A 16 3.53 -10.85 -7.52
C SER A 16 2.49 -11.65 -6.73
N ASP A 17 2.69 -11.76 -5.41
CA ASP A 17 1.75 -12.40 -4.50
C ASP A 17 1.55 -11.54 -3.24
N ILE A 18 0.45 -10.79 -3.23
CA ILE A 18 0.05 -9.94 -2.09
C ILE A 18 -0.12 -10.77 -0.82
N ALA A 19 -0.64 -11.99 -0.91
CA ALA A 19 -0.86 -12.82 0.28
C ALA A 19 0.49 -13.25 0.88
N GLU A 20 1.41 -13.74 0.06
CA GLU A 20 2.74 -14.12 0.55
C GLU A 20 3.52 -12.91 1.07
N PHE A 21 3.42 -11.75 0.40
CA PHE A 21 4.00 -10.51 0.90
C PHE A 21 3.51 -10.17 2.32
N VAL A 22 2.20 -10.18 2.56
CA VAL A 22 1.63 -9.92 3.90
C VAL A 22 2.14 -10.93 4.93
N LYS A 23 2.22 -12.22 4.59
CA LYS A 23 2.76 -13.23 5.51
C LYS A 23 4.21 -12.97 5.87
N VAL A 24 5.04 -12.62 4.89
CA VAL A 24 6.46 -12.31 5.09
C VAL A 24 6.61 -11.10 6.01
N GLU A 25 5.85 -10.02 5.78
CA GLU A 25 5.91 -8.83 6.63
C GLU A 25 5.35 -9.08 8.05
N ARG A 26 4.25 -9.83 8.19
CA ARG A 26 3.73 -10.26 9.52
C ARG A 26 4.79 -11.03 10.33
N ARG A 27 5.53 -11.94 9.68
CA ARG A 27 6.63 -12.70 10.33
C ARG A 27 7.73 -11.78 10.86
N LYS A 28 8.11 -10.74 10.11
CA LYS A 28 9.13 -9.76 10.52
C LYS A 28 8.72 -9.01 11.78
N GLN A 29 7.42 -8.76 11.96
CA GLN A 29 6.86 -8.08 13.13
C GLN A 29 6.62 -9.02 14.33
N ARG A 30 7.06 -10.29 14.27
CA ARG A 30 6.82 -11.34 15.29
C ARG A 30 5.33 -11.67 15.51
N GLY A 31 4.46 -11.34 14.56
CA GLY A 31 3.04 -11.72 14.57
C GLY A 31 2.76 -13.10 13.99
N SER A 32 1.53 -13.59 14.16
CA SER A 32 1.05 -14.79 13.46
C SER A 32 1.01 -14.53 11.96
N ALA A 33 1.69 -15.37 11.18
CA ALA A 33 1.71 -15.27 9.72
C ALA A 33 0.52 -15.93 9.04
N THR A 34 -0.41 -16.53 9.80
CA THR A 34 -1.57 -17.21 9.21
C THR A 34 -2.57 -16.18 8.73
N LEU A 35 -2.99 -16.32 7.47
CA LEU A 35 -4.08 -15.53 6.89
C LEU A 35 -5.41 -16.26 7.10
N ASN A 36 -6.46 -15.52 7.42
CA ASN A 36 -7.82 -16.04 7.50
C ASN A 36 -8.72 -15.50 6.38
N THR A 37 -9.99 -15.89 6.38
CA THR A 37 -10.97 -15.48 5.35
C THR A 37 -11.11 -13.95 5.27
N TYR A 38 -11.08 -13.24 6.39
CA TYR A 38 -11.19 -11.78 6.44
C TYR A 38 -9.97 -11.10 5.82
N ASP A 39 -8.77 -11.61 6.07
CA ASP A 39 -7.55 -11.15 5.41
C ASP A 39 -7.67 -11.28 3.87
N TYR A 40 -8.24 -12.39 3.39
CA TYR A 40 -8.44 -12.62 1.96
C TYR A 40 -9.45 -11.65 1.31
N ILE A 41 -10.43 -11.15 2.06
CA ILE A 41 -11.34 -10.09 1.57
C ILE A 41 -10.54 -8.82 1.28
N LEU A 42 -9.75 -8.35 2.23
CA LEU A 42 -8.93 -7.13 2.08
C LEU A 42 -7.83 -7.32 1.01
N ILE A 43 -7.19 -8.49 0.96
CA ILE A 43 -6.21 -8.81 -0.10
C ILE A 43 -6.84 -8.72 -1.49
N ASN A 44 -8.09 -9.15 -1.65
CA ASN A 44 -8.78 -9.04 -2.93
C ASN A 44 -9.03 -7.57 -3.30
N ILE A 45 -9.35 -6.70 -2.34
CA ILE A 45 -9.46 -5.25 -2.57
C ILE A 45 -8.12 -4.70 -3.05
N VAL A 46 -7.03 -5.00 -2.35
CA VAL A 46 -5.67 -4.58 -2.74
C VAL A 46 -5.32 -5.01 -4.16
N LYS A 47 -5.65 -6.26 -4.54
CA LYS A 47 -5.43 -6.75 -5.91
C LYS A 47 -6.20 -5.95 -6.96
N GLN A 48 -7.44 -5.53 -6.68
CA GLN A 48 -8.20 -4.69 -7.61
C GLN A 48 -7.60 -3.28 -7.72
N LEU A 49 -7.18 -2.69 -6.60
CA LEU A 49 -6.51 -1.40 -6.58
C LEU A 49 -5.18 -1.45 -7.35
N CYS A 50 -4.39 -2.52 -7.22
CA CYS A 50 -3.16 -2.70 -8.00
C CYS A 50 -3.44 -2.76 -9.51
N LYS A 51 -4.53 -3.41 -9.94
CA LYS A 51 -4.95 -3.40 -11.35
C LYS A 51 -5.36 -2.00 -11.81
N GLN A 52 -6.08 -1.26 -10.96
CA GLN A 52 -6.46 0.12 -11.23
C GLN A 52 -5.23 1.03 -11.36
N GLN A 53 -4.28 0.93 -10.44
CA GLN A 53 -3.01 1.66 -10.46
C GLN A 53 -2.27 1.42 -11.77
N LYS A 54 -2.07 0.15 -12.15
CA LYS A 54 -1.42 -0.24 -13.40
C LYS A 54 -2.13 0.39 -14.60
N LYS A 55 -3.47 0.35 -14.64
CA LYS A 55 -4.27 0.93 -15.72
C LYS A 55 -4.12 2.46 -15.80
N LEU A 56 -4.10 3.16 -14.67
CA LEU A 56 -3.90 4.60 -14.61
C LEU A 56 -2.52 5.01 -15.14
N ILE A 57 -1.46 4.26 -14.80
CA ILE A 57 -0.10 4.50 -15.32
C ILE A 57 -0.07 4.41 -16.85
N TYR A 58 -0.74 3.43 -17.45
CA TYR A 58 -0.80 3.31 -18.90
C TYR A 58 -1.59 4.43 -19.60
N LEU A 59 -2.49 5.11 -18.89
CA LEU A 59 -3.37 6.15 -19.45
C LEU A 59 -2.79 7.57 -19.33
N ILE A 60 -1.73 7.76 -18.55
CA ILE A 60 -1.18 9.08 -18.30
C ILE A 60 -0.54 9.69 -19.55
N ASN A 61 -0.83 10.96 -19.82
CA ASN A 61 -0.23 11.76 -20.88
C ASN A 61 -0.26 13.25 -20.51
N SER A 62 0.33 14.10 -21.34
CA SER A 62 0.45 15.54 -21.06
C SER A 62 -0.90 16.26 -20.88
N LYS A 63 -1.98 15.76 -21.51
CA LYS A 63 -3.31 16.39 -21.45
C LYS A 63 -4.08 16.07 -20.17
N ASN A 64 -3.82 14.90 -19.57
CA ASN A 64 -4.55 14.42 -18.38
C ASN A 64 -3.66 14.24 -17.14
N PHE A 65 -2.39 14.66 -17.21
CA PHE A 65 -1.36 14.40 -16.22
C PHE A 65 -1.82 14.69 -14.78
N LYS A 66 -2.30 15.91 -14.51
CA LYS A 66 -2.68 16.34 -13.15
C LYS A 66 -3.77 15.44 -12.56
N THR A 67 -4.80 15.12 -13.33
CA THR A 67 -5.93 14.29 -12.90
C THR A 67 -5.49 12.85 -12.67
N ILE A 68 -4.76 12.26 -13.62
CA ILE A 68 -4.31 10.87 -13.50
C ILE A 68 -3.29 10.72 -12.36
N LEU A 69 -2.39 11.70 -12.16
CA LEU A 69 -1.45 11.69 -11.05
C LEU A 69 -2.17 11.79 -9.69
N SER A 70 -3.18 12.66 -9.56
CA SER A 70 -3.99 12.73 -8.33
C SER A 70 -4.65 11.39 -8.02
N ASN A 71 -5.28 10.77 -9.03
CA ASN A 71 -5.92 9.47 -8.88
C ASN A 71 -4.91 8.36 -8.54
N LEU A 72 -3.69 8.43 -9.11
CA LEU A 72 -2.63 7.49 -8.79
C LEU A 72 -2.21 7.61 -7.33
N ILE A 73 -2.04 8.82 -6.80
CA ILE A 73 -1.69 9.05 -5.40
C ILE A 73 -2.79 8.52 -4.48
N GLU A 74 -4.07 8.75 -4.80
CA GLU A 74 -5.19 8.23 -4.02
C GLU A 74 -5.23 6.70 -3.99
N VAL A 75 -5.05 6.05 -5.15
CA VAL A 75 -5.01 4.58 -5.22
C VAL A 75 -3.79 4.04 -4.47
N ASP A 76 -2.63 4.67 -4.61
CA ASP A 76 -1.39 4.29 -3.92
C ASP A 76 -1.54 4.42 -2.40
N ALA A 77 -2.18 5.49 -1.94
CA ALA A 77 -2.51 5.73 -0.54
C ALA A 77 -3.38 4.61 0.02
N LYS A 78 -4.46 4.26 -0.66
CA LYS A 78 -5.35 3.17 -0.24
C LYS A 78 -4.65 1.82 -0.19
N ILE A 79 -3.84 1.49 -1.20
CA ILE A 79 -3.08 0.23 -1.22
C ILE A 79 -2.12 0.17 -0.02
N SER A 80 -1.36 1.25 0.20
CA SER A 80 -0.44 1.36 1.33
C SER A 80 -1.16 1.13 2.67
N ASP A 81 -2.33 1.74 2.85
CA ASP A 81 -3.06 1.70 4.11
C ASP A 81 -3.71 0.33 4.36
N TYR A 82 -4.34 -0.27 3.33
CA TYR A 82 -4.82 -1.65 3.42
C TYR A 82 -3.69 -2.63 3.74
N LEU A 83 -2.51 -2.47 3.12
CA LEU A 83 -1.36 -3.32 3.41
C LEU A 83 -0.85 -3.11 4.84
N PHE A 84 -0.84 -1.87 5.33
CA PHE A 84 -0.51 -1.57 6.72
C PHE A 84 -1.44 -2.29 7.68
N PHE A 85 -2.76 -2.19 7.50
CA PHE A 85 -3.74 -2.90 8.32
C PHE A 85 -3.59 -4.43 8.21
N LEU A 86 -3.43 -4.95 7.00
CA LEU A 86 -3.20 -6.38 6.77
C LEU A 86 -1.94 -6.88 7.49
N ILE A 87 -0.88 -6.08 7.59
CA ILE A 87 0.36 -6.49 8.25
C ILE A 87 0.24 -6.38 9.78
N ASN A 88 -0.40 -5.33 10.30
CA ASN A 88 -0.35 -4.97 11.72
C ASN A 88 -1.60 -5.39 12.51
N CYS A 89 -2.71 -5.74 11.86
CA CYS A 89 -3.96 -6.11 12.50
C CYS A 89 -4.36 -7.55 12.24
N ARG A 90 -5.19 -8.09 13.13
CA ARG A 90 -5.85 -9.39 12.97
C ARG A 90 -7.35 -9.16 12.96
N PHE A 91 -7.99 -9.48 11.83
CA PHE A 91 -9.42 -9.37 11.66
C PHE A 91 -10.09 -10.68 12.07
N GLU A 92 -11.08 -10.62 12.96
CA GLU A 92 -11.79 -11.80 13.47
C GLU A 92 -13.30 -11.71 13.19
N THR A 93 -13.80 -10.55 12.75
CA THR A 93 -15.22 -10.32 12.48
C THR A 93 -15.46 -9.50 11.21
N ASP A 94 -16.66 -9.62 10.63
CA ASP A 94 -17.10 -8.79 9.49
C ASP A 94 -17.09 -7.29 9.82
N LYS A 95 -17.42 -6.95 11.08
CA LYS A 95 -17.47 -5.56 11.54
C LYS A 95 -16.10 -4.89 11.46
N GLU A 96 -15.03 -5.57 11.87
CA GLU A 96 -13.67 -5.03 11.81
C GLU A 96 -13.21 -4.82 10.36
N VAL A 97 -13.63 -5.70 9.44
CA VAL A 97 -13.35 -5.53 8.00
C VAL A 97 -14.07 -4.29 7.47
N ILE A 98 -15.34 -4.10 7.82
CA ILE A 98 -16.12 -2.91 7.43
C ILE A 98 -15.47 -1.64 7.98
N GLU A 99 -15.12 -1.61 9.27
CA GLU A 99 -14.46 -0.46 9.90
C GLU A 99 -13.10 -0.15 9.26
N CYS A 100 -12.33 -1.18 8.89
CA CYS A 100 -11.08 -1.00 8.14
C CYS A 100 -11.32 -0.36 6.77
N VAL A 101 -12.30 -0.85 6.01
CA VAL A 101 -12.64 -0.28 4.70
C VAL A 101 -13.07 1.17 4.83
N GLU A 102 -13.96 1.48 5.79
CA GLU A 102 -14.41 2.85 6.04
C GLU A 102 -13.26 3.77 6.46
N SER A 103 -12.35 3.29 7.32
CA SER A 103 -11.15 4.03 7.72
C SER A 103 -10.26 4.34 6.52
N VAL A 104 -9.92 3.33 5.69
CA VAL A 104 -9.06 3.51 4.52
C VAL A 104 -9.70 4.47 3.51
N GLU A 105 -11.00 4.36 3.26
CA GLU A 105 -11.70 5.26 2.34
C GLU A 105 -11.71 6.72 2.82
N LYS A 106 -11.70 6.94 4.14
CA LYS A 106 -11.73 8.28 4.74
C LYS A 106 -10.34 8.89 4.93
N ASP A 107 -9.39 8.10 5.39
CA ASP A 107 -8.17 8.60 6.03
C ASP A 107 -6.88 8.24 5.26
N ALA A 108 -6.92 7.31 4.30
CA ALA A 108 -5.70 6.80 3.67
C ALA A 108 -4.79 7.87 3.08
N LEU A 109 -5.35 8.93 2.47
CA LEU A 109 -4.53 10.00 1.89
C LEU A 109 -3.76 10.78 2.98
N ARG A 110 -4.41 11.07 4.11
CA ARG A 110 -3.78 11.73 5.25
C ARG A 110 -2.67 10.84 5.79
N ASP A 111 -2.99 9.56 6.03
CA ASP A 111 -2.08 8.61 6.66
C ASP A 111 -0.88 8.30 5.74
N TYR A 112 -1.10 8.30 4.43
CA TYR A 112 -0.04 8.17 3.43
C TYR A 112 1.01 9.28 3.53
N TYR A 113 0.58 10.55 3.66
CA TYR A 113 1.47 11.68 3.85
C TYR A 113 2.08 11.72 5.27
N CYS A 114 1.36 11.27 6.31
CA CYS A 114 1.93 11.15 7.65
C CYS A 114 3.02 10.05 7.72
N GLY A 115 2.80 8.93 7.03
CA GLY A 115 3.71 7.80 6.94
C GLY A 115 5.01 8.08 6.18
N LEU A 116 5.12 9.23 5.53
CA LEU A 116 6.38 9.76 5.00
C LEU A 116 7.41 10.06 6.10
N ASN A 117 6.96 10.27 7.35
CA ASN A 117 7.82 10.63 8.47
C ASN A 117 8.47 9.42 9.17
N PHE A 118 8.13 8.19 8.78
CA PHE A 118 8.60 6.96 9.44
C PHE A 118 9.06 5.92 8.42
N SER A 119 10.08 5.14 8.78
CA SER A 119 10.62 4.09 7.92
C SER A 119 9.74 2.84 7.95
N ASP A 120 9.11 2.51 6.83
CA ASP A 120 8.31 1.30 6.61
C ASP A 120 8.72 0.64 5.29
N ASN A 121 8.76 -0.70 5.22
CA ASN A 121 9.04 -1.43 3.98
C ASN A 121 8.03 -1.11 2.87
N ILE A 122 6.80 -0.73 3.23
CA ILE A 122 5.77 -0.26 2.30
C ILE A 122 6.24 1.01 1.55
N ASN A 123 7.11 1.85 2.13
CA ASN A 123 7.63 3.07 1.50
C ASN A 123 8.49 2.80 0.25
N ASN A 124 9.01 1.58 0.09
CA ASN A 124 9.71 1.16 -1.13
C ASN A 124 8.77 1.09 -2.34
N TYR A 125 7.47 0.98 -2.11
CA TYR A 125 6.44 0.89 -3.15
C TYR A 125 5.62 2.16 -3.33
N LYS A 126 5.67 3.08 -2.35
CA LYS A 126 4.96 4.35 -2.41
C LYS A 126 5.44 5.22 -3.57
N LEU A 127 4.48 5.78 -4.31
CA LEU A 127 4.70 6.73 -5.39
C LEU A 127 5.38 8.01 -4.92
N ILE A 128 4.97 8.57 -3.78
CA ILE A 128 5.59 9.75 -3.17
C ILE A 128 6.62 9.30 -2.13
N VAL A 129 7.81 9.87 -2.21
CA VAL A 129 8.94 9.52 -1.35
C VAL A 129 9.31 10.70 -0.47
N HIS A 130 9.52 10.43 0.81
CA HIS A 130 10.16 11.37 1.71
C HIS A 130 11.66 11.15 1.69
N THR A 131 12.41 12.05 1.07
CA THR A 131 13.86 12.03 1.17
C THR A 131 14.28 12.82 2.41
N THR A 132 14.71 12.15 3.48
CA THR A 132 15.38 12.76 4.64
C THR A 132 16.81 13.24 4.33
N LYS A 133 17.12 13.61 3.08
CA LYS A 133 18.43 14.15 2.73
C LYS A 133 18.45 15.66 2.99
N TYR A 134 18.78 16.01 4.23
CA TYR A 134 19.53 17.23 4.55
C TYR A 134 20.82 16.82 5.27
#